data_AF-A0AAW1I657-F1
#
_entry.id   AF-A0AAW1I657-F1
#
_cell.length_a   1.000
_cell.length_b   1.000
_cell.length_c   1.000
_cell.angle_alpha   90.00
_cell.angle_beta   90.00
_cell.angle_gamma   90.00
#
_symmetry.space_group_name_H-M   'P 1'
#
loop_
_entity.id
_entity.type
_entity.pdbx_description
1 polymer ?
#
loop_
_entity_poly.entity_id
_entity_poly.type
_entity_poly.pdbx_seq_one_letter_code
_entity_poly.pdbx_strand_id
1 'polypeptide(L)'
;MLKAKLWIFSCLTKDWLSMQVVISLLTISMADTVCQNQFIFLSFIFRRECYEYMYAKPWAAVNDFYSDLVNGRSSLSDLFGAKIQTEGDAAESPDEYAHDFSLPEDQLGRWARVTYKIILSYHGAYFDGWQKQPGLNTVQRLIEKSIGTFVDDKKAQQLKAKGLPVDGMVVVAGRTDKGVTGLNQVCSFYTWRKDVKIEDIERAINAAAPGNLRVITVSQVSRAFHPNFCAKWRRYLYIFPLSEGDGGEQNICSGKILEWRKSETTEDSAEEKAEGSPSEIDSDMTKKLTSFSVTRVDQLLRHLEGKLLSYRMFARDTKASRNIGPPTECFVYHARATEARLPCSNKDHADGVKTMCIELVANRFLRRMIRVLVATVVREAAAGSEDDILLKLTEATCRRATAPPAPPDGLCFVDVGYSDFDPQICFIP
;
A
#
# COMPACT_ATOMS: atom_id res chain seq x y z
N MET A 1 -25.70 -50.83 58.43
CA MET A 1 -25.07 -49.49 58.53
C MET A 1 -23.90 -49.32 57.53
N LEU A 2 -24.05 -49.83 56.29
CA LEU A 2 -22.99 -49.80 55.26
C LEU A 2 -23.51 -49.45 53.84
N LYS A 3 -24.73 -48.89 53.74
CA LYS A 3 -25.31 -48.41 52.46
C LYS A 3 -25.55 -46.89 52.41
N ALA A 4 -25.37 -46.17 53.53
CA ALA A 4 -25.52 -44.71 53.59
C ALA A 4 -24.19 -43.94 53.44
N LYS A 5 -23.03 -44.61 53.56
CA LYS A 5 -21.70 -43.98 53.40
C LYS A 5 -21.20 -43.96 51.95
N LEU A 6 -21.77 -44.75 51.04
CA LEU A 6 -21.36 -44.76 49.63
C LEU A 6 -22.07 -43.71 48.75
N TRP A 7 -23.20 -43.14 49.19
CA TRP A 7 -23.93 -42.16 48.39
C TRP A 7 -23.43 -40.72 48.58
N ILE A 8 -22.88 -40.40 49.77
CA ILE A 8 -22.28 -39.08 50.05
C ILE A 8 -20.91 -38.94 49.33
N PHE A 9 -20.15 -40.04 49.17
CA PHE A 9 -18.88 -40.00 48.42
C PHE A 9 -19.05 -39.92 46.89
N SER A 10 -20.21 -40.31 46.36
CA SER A 10 -20.50 -40.23 44.91
C SER A 10 -21.07 -38.87 44.47
N CYS A 11 -21.56 -38.03 45.38
CA CYS A 11 -22.02 -36.68 45.04
C CYS A 11 -20.92 -35.62 45.18
N LEU A 12 -19.92 -35.81 46.04
CA LEU A 12 -18.85 -34.82 46.24
C LEU A 12 -17.68 -34.91 45.25
N THR A 13 -17.64 -35.95 44.41
CA THR A 13 -16.53 -36.18 43.44
C THR A 13 -16.88 -35.80 42.00
N LYS A 14 -18.15 -35.50 41.68
CA LYS A 14 -18.56 -35.09 40.32
C LYS A 14 -18.51 -33.58 40.08
N ASP A 15 -18.51 -32.77 41.13
CA ASP A 15 -18.46 -31.30 40.98
C ASP A 15 -17.03 -30.72 41.01
N TRP A 16 -16.05 -31.45 41.54
CA TRP A 16 -14.66 -30.99 41.58
C TRP A 16 -13.98 -30.97 40.20
N LEU A 17 -14.23 -31.97 39.35
CA LEU A 17 -13.70 -31.98 37.98
C LEU A 17 -14.34 -30.89 37.10
N SER A 18 -15.64 -30.60 37.29
CA SER A 18 -16.31 -29.50 36.58
C SER A 18 -15.86 -28.14 37.07
N MET A 19 -15.62 -27.95 38.38
CA MET A 19 -15.05 -26.70 38.91
C MET A 19 -13.60 -26.50 38.47
N GLN A 20 -12.76 -27.53 38.45
CA GLN A 20 -11.38 -27.40 37.94
C GLN A 20 -11.34 -27.10 36.45
N VAL A 21 -12.22 -27.69 35.63
CA VAL A 21 -12.31 -27.35 34.20
C VAL A 21 -12.83 -25.93 34.00
N VAL A 22 -13.82 -25.48 34.78
CA VAL A 22 -14.35 -24.11 34.69
C VAL A 22 -13.34 -23.07 35.21
N ILE A 23 -12.60 -23.36 36.29
CA ILE A 23 -11.52 -22.50 36.79
C ILE A 23 -10.36 -22.46 35.80
N SER A 24 -9.94 -23.59 35.22
CA SER A 24 -8.93 -23.63 34.15
C SER A 24 -9.39 -22.91 32.88
N LEU A 25 -10.66 -23.03 32.48
CA LEU A 25 -11.21 -22.27 31.34
C LEU A 25 -11.34 -20.78 31.64
N LEU A 26 -11.64 -20.40 32.89
CA LEU A 26 -11.69 -19.01 33.33
C LEU A 26 -10.29 -18.41 33.50
N THR A 27 -9.29 -19.17 33.99
CA THR A 27 -7.89 -18.71 34.05
C THR A 27 -7.25 -18.69 32.68
N ILE A 28 -7.57 -19.61 31.76
CA ILE A 28 -7.18 -19.52 30.34
C ILE A 28 -7.87 -18.31 29.71
N SER A 29 -9.16 -18.09 29.93
CA SER A 29 -9.87 -16.93 29.40
C SER A 29 -9.37 -15.60 30.00
N MET A 30 -9.01 -15.55 31.29
CA MET A 30 -8.44 -14.36 31.93
C MET A 30 -6.96 -14.16 31.57
N ALA A 31 -6.16 -15.22 31.41
CA ALA A 31 -4.79 -15.14 30.89
C ALA A 31 -4.78 -14.71 29.42
N ASP A 32 -5.69 -15.23 28.59
CA ASP A 32 -5.93 -14.75 27.24
C ASP A 32 -6.37 -13.29 27.25
N THR A 33 -7.25 -12.88 28.17
CA THR A 33 -7.71 -11.49 28.26
C THR A 33 -6.60 -10.54 28.76
N VAL A 34 -5.73 -10.98 29.68
CA VAL A 34 -4.60 -10.20 30.20
C VAL A 34 -3.46 -10.15 29.18
N CYS A 35 -3.08 -11.26 28.54
CA CYS A 35 -2.14 -11.27 27.41
C CYS A 35 -2.67 -10.45 26.24
N GLN A 36 -3.97 -10.55 25.92
CA GLN A 36 -4.59 -9.77 24.86
C GLN A 36 -4.66 -8.29 25.25
N ASN A 37 -4.92 -7.93 26.51
CA ASN A 37 -4.89 -6.54 26.97
C ASN A 37 -3.46 -5.96 27.00
N GLN A 38 -2.46 -6.74 27.42
CA GLN A 38 -1.05 -6.33 27.44
C GLN A 38 -0.48 -6.24 26.02
N PHE A 39 -0.81 -7.21 25.14
CA PHE A 39 -0.52 -7.17 23.71
C PHE A 39 -1.25 -6.02 22.99
N ILE A 40 -2.50 -5.71 23.36
CA ILE A 40 -3.24 -4.55 22.84
C ILE A 40 -2.59 -3.24 23.30
N PHE A 41 -2.14 -3.15 24.54
CA PHE A 41 -1.51 -1.94 25.11
C PHE A 41 -0.12 -1.69 24.51
N LEU A 42 0.74 -2.73 24.44
CA LEU A 42 2.02 -2.69 23.71
C LEU A 42 1.81 -2.41 22.22
N SER A 43 0.84 -3.06 21.56
CA SER A 43 0.45 -2.78 20.16
C SER A 43 -0.03 -1.34 19.95
N PHE A 44 -0.62 -0.69 20.96
CA PHE A 44 -1.11 0.67 20.87
C PHE A 44 0.03 1.69 21.00
N ILE A 45 0.91 1.51 21.99
CA ILE A 45 2.10 2.35 22.19
C ILE A 45 3.00 2.28 20.94
N PHE A 46 3.33 1.07 20.46
CA PHE A 46 4.14 0.90 19.25
C PHE A 46 3.49 1.48 17.99
N ARG A 47 2.15 1.53 17.90
CA ARG A 47 1.48 2.12 16.73
C ARG A 47 1.53 3.63 16.71
N ARG A 48 1.37 4.28 17.87
CA ARG A 48 1.52 5.73 17.98
C ARG A 48 2.96 6.14 17.67
N GLU A 49 3.93 5.44 18.26
CA GLU A 49 5.35 5.71 18.02
C GLU A 49 5.74 5.47 16.57
N CYS A 50 5.29 4.38 15.94
CA CYS A 50 5.52 4.11 14.52
C CYS A 50 4.92 5.21 13.64
N TYR A 51 3.70 5.68 13.94
CA TYR A 51 3.09 6.80 13.23
C TYR A 51 3.91 8.09 13.38
N GLU A 52 4.24 8.48 14.61
CA GLU A 52 5.02 9.70 14.89
C GLU A 52 6.40 9.63 14.23
N TYR A 53 7.10 8.50 14.31
CA TYR A 53 8.39 8.26 13.66
C TYR A 53 8.32 8.43 12.14
N MET A 54 7.33 7.82 11.49
CA MET A 54 7.16 7.88 10.04
C MET A 54 6.81 9.29 9.55
N TYR A 55 5.90 9.97 10.24
CA TYR A 55 5.42 11.30 9.83
C TYR A 55 6.40 12.42 10.20
N ALA A 56 7.30 12.21 11.15
CA ALA A 56 8.35 13.17 11.50
C ALA A 56 9.53 13.23 10.50
N LYS A 57 9.61 12.31 9.53
CA LYS A 57 10.69 12.30 8.53
C LYS A 57 10.67 13.55 7.64
N PRO A 58 11.83 14.02 7.15
CA PRO A 58 11.93 15.20 6.29
C PRO A 58 11.50 14.86 4.85
N TRP A 59 10.20 14.93 4.56
CA TRP A 59 9.62 14.57 3.26
C TRP A 59 9.91 15.57 2.11
N ALA A 60 10.51 16.73 2.40
CA ALA A 60 10.74 17.79 1.41
C ALA A 60 11.58 17.29 0.22
N ALA A 61 12.73 16.66 0.46
CA ALA A 61 13.59 16.17 -0.61
C ALA A 61 12.93 15.09 -1.49
N VAL A 62 12.05 14.27 -0.90
CA VAL A 62 11.27 13.25 -1.64
C VAL A 62 10.24 13.92 -2.54
N ASN A 63 9.54 14.93 -2.01
CA ASN A 63 8.56 15.69 -2.79
C ASN A 63 9.23 16.48 -3.93
N ASP A 64 10.38 17.09 -3.69
CA ASP A 64 11.16 17.79 -4.72
C ASP A 64 11.60 16.82 -5.82
N PHE A 65 12.12 15.65 -5.44
CA PHE A 65 12.49 14.61 -6.40
C PHE A 65 11.28 14.15 -7.23
N TYR A 66 10.12 13.92 -6.60
CA TYR A 66 8.90 13.57 -7.35
C TYR A 66 8.42 14.69 -8.27
N SER A 67 8.54 15.95 -7.85
CA SER A 67 8.27 17.09 -8.71
C SER A 67 9.17 17.07 -9.95
N ASP A 68 10.45 16.79 -9.79
CA ASP A 68 11.41 16.70 -10.90
C ASP A 68 11.11 15.52 -11.83
N LEU A 69 10.78 14.35 -11.30
CA LEU A 69 10.34 13.19 -12.11
C LEU A 69 9.09 13.51 -12.94
N VAL A 70 8.07 14.08 -12.31
CA VAL A 70 6.80 14.43 -12.98
C VAL A 70 7.01 15.44 -14.09
N ASN A 71 7.94 16.38 -13.90
CA ASN A 71 8.31 17.37 -14.90
C ASN A 71 9.36 16.87 -15.91
N GLY A 72 9.90 15.66 -15.74
CA GLY A 72 10.97 15.08 -16.57
C GLY A 72 12.29 15.83 -16.49
N ARG A 73 12.55 16.50 -15.37
CA ARG A 73 13.87 17.06 -15.03
C ARG A 73 14.82 16.00 -14.46
N SER A 74 14.27 14.89 -13.98
CA SER A 74 14.99 13.73 -13.46
C SER A 74 14.36 12.42 -13.93
N SER A 75 15.06 11.31 -13.71
CA SER A 75 14.62 9.94 -14.01
C SER A 75 14.82 9.00 -12.80
N LEU A 76 14.16 7.84 -12.79
CA LEU A 76 14.43 6.81 -11.78
C LEU A 76 15.85 6.22 -11.91
N SER A 77 16.48 6.35 -13.08
CA SER A 77 17.88 5.96 -13.30
C SER A 77 18.85 6.81 -12.48
N ASP A 78 18.45 8.04 -12.12
CA ASP A 78 19.25 8.90 -11.24
C ASP A 78 19.31 8.36 -9.81
N LEU A 79 18.34 7.51 -9.42
CA LEU A 79 18.24 6.92 -8.09
C LEU A 79 18.90 5.54 -7.98
N PHE A 80 18.76 4.71 -9.01
CA PHE A 80 19.27 3.33 -9.03
C PHE A 80 20.50 3.11 -9.93
N GLY A 81 20.95 4.16 -10.63
CA GLY A 81 22.05 4.11 -11.60
C GLY A 81 21.63 3.58 -12.97
N ALA A 82 22.56 3.63 -13.94
CA ALA A 82 22.33 3.27 -15.35
C ALA A 82 22.10 1.76 -15.63
N LYS A 83 21.74 0.96 -14.62
CA LYS A 83 21.29 -0.43 -14.81
C LYS A 83 19.80 -0.52 -15.19
N ILE A 84 19.20 0.59 -15.62
CA ILE A 84 17.83 0.61 -16.11
C ILE A 84 17.88 0.53 -17.63
N GLN A 85 17.46 -0.60 -18.19
CA GLN A 85 16.99 -0.62 -19.58
C GLN A 85 15.65 0.13 -19.60
N THR A 86 15.72 1.45 -19.75
CA THR A 86 14.58 2.29 -20.15
C THR A 86 14.32 2.23 -21.66
N GLU A 87 14.95 1.29 -22.34
CA GLU A 87 14.58 0.85 -23.69
C GLU A 87 13.86 -0.50 -23.54
N GLY A 88 12.63 -0.39 -23.06
CA GLY A 88 11.65 -1.46 -22.96
C GLY A 88 10.28 -0.84 -23.23
N ASP A 89 10.19 -0.26 -24.42
CA ASP A 89 9.00 0.18 -25.12
C ASP A 89 8.22 1.35 -24.53
N ALA A 90 7.94 2.30 -25.41
CA ALA A 90 6.90 3.30 -25.28
C ALA A 90 5.53 2.63 -25.13
N ALA A 91 5.26 1.94 -24.03
CA ALA A 91 4.09 1.07 -23.90
C ALA A 91 3.79 0.35 -25.23
N GLU A 92 4.72 -0.47 -25.74
CA GLU A 92 4.32 -1.50 -26.69
C GLU A 92 3.27 -2.32 -25.94
N SER A 93 2.01 -2.03 -26.28
CA SER A 93 1.01 -3.05 -26.26
C SER A 93 1.62 -4.26 -26.94
N PRO A 94 1.59 -5.45 -26.35
CA PRO A 94 1.56 -6.64 -27.17
C PRO A 94 0.51 -6.37 -28.25
N ASP A 95 0.90 -6.52 -29.50
CA ASP A 95 0.18 -6.15 -30.72
C ASP A 95 -1.27 -6.67 -30.84
N GLU A 96 -1.81 -7.35 -29.83
CA GLU A 96 -3.22 -7.74 -29.75
C GLU A 96 -4.20 -6.56 -29.71
N TYR A 97 -3.79 -5.35 -29.31
CA TYR A 97 -4.69 -4.19 -29.23
C TYR A 97 -4.29 -2.95 -30.04
N ALA A 98 -3.11 -2.95 -30.67
CA ALA A 98 -2.58 -1.81 -31.42
C ALA A 98 -2.36 -2.04 -32.92
N HIS A 99 -2.29 -3.29 -33.42
CA HIS A 99 -2.04 -3.55 -34.85
C HIS A 99 -3.10 -4.44 -35.50
N ASP A 100 -4.17 -3.80 -36.01
CA ASP A 100 -4.70 -3.95 -37.38
C ASP A 100 -5.88 -2.97 -37.54
N PHE A 101 -5.60 -1.71 -37.87
CA PHE A 101 -6.63 -0.73 -38.23
C PHE A 101 -6.79 -0.67 -39.75
N SER A 102 -7.26 -1.78 -40.30
CA SER A 102 -8.09 -1.80 -41.51
C SER A 102 -9.35 -2.63 -41.23
N LEU A 103 -10.19 -2.14 -40.31
CA LEU A 103 -11.53 -2.69 -40.15
C LEU A 103 -12.34 -2.33 -41.41
N PRO A 104 -13.04 -3.30 -42.05
CA PRO A 104 -13.94 -3.02 -43.16
C PRO A 104 -14.92 -1.92 -42.73
N GLU A 105 -15.04 -0.85 -43.53
CA GLU A 105 -15.91 0.31 -43.26
C GLU A 105 -17.39 -0.09 -42.98
N ASP A 106 -17.75 -1.33 -43.29
CA ASP A 106 -19.12 -1.80 -43.40
C ASP A 106 -19.71 -2.42 -42.10
N GLN A 107 -18.94 -2.59 -41.02
CA GLN A 107 -19.45 -3.18 -39.76
C GLN A 107 -19.50 -2.26 -38.53
N LEU A 108 -18.96 -1.06 -38.63
CA LEU A 108 -19.05 -0.05 -37.57
C LEU A 108 -20.21 0.90 -37.85
N GLY A 109 -21.43 0.40 -37.66
CA GLY A 109 -22.66 1.17 -37.82
C GLY A 109 -22.71 2.44 -36.94
N ARG A 110 -23.91 3.03 -36.79
CA ARG A 110 -24.24 4.27 -36.04
C ARG A 110 -23.55 4.49 -34.67
N TRP A 111 -22.96 3.46 -34.08
CA TRP A 111 -22.37 3.42 -32.73
C TRP A 111 -20.84 3.39 -32.69
N ALA A 112 -20.16 3.55 -33.82
CA ALA A 112 -18.70 3.59 -33.89
C ALA A 112 -18.11 4.67 -32.96
N ARG A 113 -17.24 4.27 -32.03
CA ARG A 113 -16.56 5.16 -31.07
C ARG A 113 -15.05 4.97 -31.16
N VAL A 114 -14.30 6.04 -30.91
CA VAL A 114 -12.85 5.99 -30.75
C VAL A 114 -12.53 5.92 -29.25
N THR A 115 -11.59 5.06 -28.88
CA THR A 115 -11.11 4.92 -27.50
C THR A 115 -9.64 5.29 -27.45
N TYR A 116 -9.27 6.15 -26.51
CA TYR A 116 -7.91 6.62 -26.29
C TYR A 116 -7.39 6.06 -24.97
N LYS A 117 -6.17 5.54 -25.00
CA LYS A 117 -5.33 5.29 -23.82
C LYS A 117 -4.49 6.54 -23.58
N ILE A 118 -4.42 6.96 -22.34
CA ILE A 118 -3.69 8.16 -21.92
C ILE A 118 -2.77 7.73 -20.78
N ILE A 119 -1.47 7.97 -20.94
CA ILE A 119 -0.46 7.77 -19.90
C ILE A 119 -0.12 9.13 -19.31
N LEU A 120 -0.17 9.22 -17.98
CA LEU A 120 -0.11 10.46 -17.24
C LEU A 120 0.88 10.36 -16.08
N SER A 121 1.56 11.47 -15.84
CA SER A 121 2.36 11.73 -14.66
C SER A 121 1.73 12.86 -13.84
N TYR A 122 1.71 12.76 -12.52
CA TYR A 122 1.23 13.82 -11.63
C TYR A 122 1.89 13.75 -10.25
N HIS A 123 2.17 14.92 -9.68
CA HIS A 123 2.73 15.02 -8.34
C HIS A 123 1.61 15.00 -7.28
N GLY A 124 1.60 13.96 -6.46
CA GLY A 124 0.53 13.69 -5.51
C GLY A 124 0.27 14.78 -4.47
N ALA A 125 1.28 15.58 -4.11
CA ALA A 125 1.16 16.64 -3.10
C ALA A 125 0.13 17.72 -3.48
N TYR A 126 -0.11 17.92 -4.78
CA TYR A 126 -1.03 18.94 -5.28
C TYR A 126 -2.48 18.45 -5.44
N PHE A 127 -2.75 17.17 -5.18
CA PHE A 127 -4.06 16.56 -5.41
C PHE A 127 -4.60 15.82 -4.19
N ASP A 128 -5.92 15.88 -4.01
CA ASP A 128 -6.68 15.13 -3.02
C ASP A 128 -6.90 13.65 -3.42
N GLY A 129 -5.99 13.12 -4.24
CA GLY A 129 -6.00 11.77 -4.81
C GLY A 129 -6.60 11.71 -6.21
N TRP A 130 -6.76 10.49 -6.72
CA TRP A 130 -7.29 10.30 -8.08
C TRP A 130 -8.79 10.58 -8.17
N GLN A 131 -9.59 9.88 -7.36
CA GLN A 131 -11.03 9.73 -7.55
C GLN A 131 -11.78 11.06 -7.37
N LYS A 132 -12.63 11.43 -8.33
CA LYS A 132 -13.50 12.62 -8.26
C LYS A 132 -14.37 12.60 -7.00
N GLN A 133 -14.28 13.67 -6.21
CA GLN A 133 -15.05 13.90 -4.99
C GLN A 133 -15.55 15.35 -4.93
N PRO A 134 -16.76 15.63 -4.42
CA PRO A 134 -17.30 16.99 -4.30
C PRO A 134 -16.32 17.94 -3.59
N GLY A 135 -16.11 19.14 -4.15
CA GLY A 135 -15.27 20.19 -3.52
C GLY A 135 -13.75 19.98 -3.51
N LEU A 136 -13.24 18.80 -3.89
CA LEU A 136 -11.80 18.50 -3.82
C LEU A 136 -11.06 18.64 -5.16
N ASN A 137 -9.74 18.91 -5.09
CA ASN A 137 -8.89 19.00 -6.28
C ASN A 137 -8.32 17.61 -6.60
N THR A 138 -8.99 16.87 -7.48
CA THR A 138 -8.61 15.48 -7.80
C THR A 138 -8.17 15.36 -9.25
N VAL A 139 -7.26 14.42 -9.51
CA VAL A 139 -6.70 14.18 -10.85
C VAL A 139 -7.82 13.83 -11.85
N GLN A 140 -8.74 12.93 -11.46
CA GLN A 140 -9.87 12.56 -12.32
C GLN A 140 -10.74 13.76 -12.69
N ARG A 141 -11.09 14.63 -11.73
CA ARG A 141 -11.93 15.80 -12.00
C ARG A 141 -11.28 16.70 -13.04
N LEU A 142 -9.99 16.97 -12.87
CA LEU A 142 -9.24 17.86 -13.74
C LEU A 142 -9.20 17.32 -15.16
N ILE A 143 -8.86 16.03 -15.33
CA ILE A 143 -8.82 15.37 -16.63
C ILE A 143 -10.21 15.32 -17.28
N GLU A 144 -11.24 14.92 -16.53
CA GLU A 144 -12.62 14.85 -17.04
C GLU A 144 -13.11 16.22 -17.53
N LYS A 145 -12.76 17.29 -16.82
CA LYS A 145 -13.06 18.66 -17.24
C LYS A 145 -12.31 19.03 -18.52
N SER A 146 -11.00 18.73 -18.60
CA SER A 146 -10.18 19.02 -19.78
C SER A 146 -10.69 18.33 -21.04
N ILE A 147 -11.05 17.06 -20.96
CA ILE A 147 -11.51 16.29 -22.12
C ILE A 147 -13.00 16.49 -22.41
N GLY A 148 -13.70 17.31 -21.61
CA GLY A 148 -15.09 17.68 -21.82
C GLY A 148 -15.34 18.33 -23.18
N THR A 149 -14.33 19.00 -23.75
CA THR A 149 -14.35 19.59 -25.11
C THR A 149 -14.45 18.55 -26.23
N PHE A 150 -14.11 17.28 -25.94
CA PHE A 150 -14.14 16.17 -26.89
C PHE A 150 -15.40 15.30 -26.75
N VAL A 151 -16.32 15.67 -25.85
CA VAL A 151 -17.62 15.02 -25.71
C VAL A 151 -18.47 15.28 -26.95
N ASP A 152 -19.19 14.26 -27.43
CA ASP A 152 -20.08 14.39 -28.59
C ASP A 152 -21.28 15.30 -28.29
N ASP A 153 -21.81 15.96 -29.33
CA ASP A 153 -22.88 16.96 -29.19
C ASP A 153 -24.12 16.40 -28.50
N LYS A 154 -24.47 15.15 -28.79
CA LYS A 154 -25.65 14.50 -28.19
C LYS A 154 -25.46 14.33 -26.69
N LYS A 155 -24.31 13.81 -26.25
CA LYS A 155 -24.00 13.70 -24.81
C LYS A 155 -23.86 15.08 -24.15
N ALA A 156 -23.26 16.06 -24.82
CA ALA A 156 -23.15 17.42 -24.32
C ALA A 156 -24.53 18.06 -24.09
N GLN A 157 -25.47 17.91 -25.05
CA GLN A 157 -26.86 18.36 -24.90
C GLN A 157 -27.57 17.66 -23.74
N GLN A 158 -27.38 16.35 -23.58
CA GLN A 158 -27.95 15.58 -22.46
C GLN A 158 -27.44 16.03 -21.10
N LEU A 159 -26.15 16.35 -20.97
CA LEU A 159 -25.57 16.88 -19.73
C LEU A 159 -26.12 18.27 -19.42
N LYS A 160 -26.18 19.16 -20.42
CA LYS A 160 -26.76 20.50 -20.29
C LYS A 160 -28.23 20.46 -19.86
N ALA A 161 -29.04 19.59 -20.46
CA ALA A 161 -30.45 19.41 -20.11
C ALA A 161 -30.66 18.96 -18.64
N LYS A 162 -29.65 18.30 -18.04
CA LYS A 162 -29.66 17.88 -16.63
C LYS A 162 -29.02 18.89 -15.68
N GLY A 163 -28.57 20.05 -16.18
CA GLY A 163 -27.83 21.03 -15.38
C GLY A 163 -26.46 20.51 -14.91
N LEU A 164 -25.89 19.51 -15.60
CA LEU A 164 -24.59 18.93 -15.27
C LEU A 164 -23.47 19.58 -16.11
N PRO A 165 -22.24 19.66 -15.58
CA PRO A 165 -21.10 20.11 -16.36
C PRO A 165 -20.84 19.16 -17.55
N VAL A 166 -20.37 19.72 -18.67
CA VAL A 166 -19.98 18.95 -19.86
C VAL A 166 -18.58 18.38 -19.63
N ASP A 167 -18.51 17.41 -18.73
CA ASP A 167 -17.29 16.67 -18.41
C ASP A 167 -17.23 15.38 -19.24
N GLY A 168 -16.02 14.97 -19.62
CA GLY A 168 -15.76 13.64 -20.11
C GLY A 168 -15.87 12.59 -19.01
N MET A 169 -15.69 11.32 -19.39
CA MET A 169 -15.67 10.22 -18.44
C MET A 169 -14.41 9.40 -18.66
N VAL A 170 -13.58 9.32 -17.63
CA VAL A 170 -12.36 8.50 -17.65
C VAL A 170 -12.46 7.31 -16.71
N VAL A 171 -11.83 6.22 -17.11
CA VAL A 171 -11.56 5.07 -16.24
C VAL A 171 -10.05 4.90 -16.07
N VAL A 172 -9.60 4.35 -14.94
CA VAL A 172 -8.17 4.33 -14.55
C VAL A 172 -7.67 2.93 -14.21
N ALA A 173 -6.38 2.67 -14.40
CA ALA A 173 -5.72 1.41 -14.06
C ALA A 173 -5.67 1.12 -12.56
N GLY A 174 -5.47 2.16 -11.74
CA GLY A 174 -5.51 2.09 -10.29
C GLY A 174 -5.83 3.46 -9.67
N ARG A 175 -6.57 3.47 -8.57
CA ARG A 175 -6.82 4.70 -7.80
C ARG A 175 -5.66 4.94 -6.84
N THR A 176 -5.20 6.18 -6.77
CA THR A 176 -4.23 6.65 -5.77
C THR A 176 -4.94 7.45 -4.67
N ASP A 177 -4.47 7.31 -3.43
CA ASP A 177 -4.92 8.11 -2.28
C ASP A 177 -4.34 9.54 -2.38
N LYS A 178 -4.87 10.47 -1.58
CA LYS A 178 -4.31 11.83 -1.42
C LYS A 178 -2.81 11.79 -1.11
N GLY A 179 -2.03 12.64 -1.78
CA GLY A 179 -0.58 12.76 -1.59
C GLY A 179 0.25 11.78 -2.42
N VAL A 180 -0.33 10.73 -3.00
CA VAL A 180 0.41 9.70 -3.74
C VAL A 180 0.71 10.17 -5.16
N THR A 181 1.99 10.17 -5.54
CA THR A 181 2.47 10.53 -6.88
C THR A 181 2.20 9.39 -7.87
N GLY A 182 1.97 9.71 -9.14
CA GLY A 182 1.88 8.73 -10.23
C GLY A 182 2.80 9.12 -11.39
N LEU A 183 3.61 8.19 -11.91
CA LEU A 183 4.54 8.47 -13.01
C LEU A 183 3.99 8.05 -14.37
N ASN A 184 3.50 6.82 -14.49
CA ASN A 184 2.91 6.27 -15.70
C ASN A 184 1.51 5.72 -15.40
N GLN A 185 0.65 6.54 -14.79
CA GLN A 185 -0.74 6.17 -14.55
C GLN A 185 -1.49 6.09 -15.87
N VAL A 186 -2.24 5.00 -16.07
CA VAL A 186 -2.98 4.78 -17.31
C VAL A 186 -4.46 5.03 -17.07
N CYS A 187 -5.06 5.91 -17.87
CA CYS A 187 -6.51 6.04 -17.97
C CYS A 187 -6.98 5.89 -19.42
N SER A 188 -8.28 5.67 -19.60
CA SER A 188 -8.89 5.67 -20.92
C SER A 188 -10.13 6.56 -20.98
N PHE A 189 -10.32 7.12 -22.16
CA PHE A 189 -11.43 7.99 -22.54
C PHE A 189 -11.97 7.52 -23.89
N TYR A 190 -13.28 7.63 -24.10
CA TYR A 190 -13.88 7.35 -25.40
C TYR A 190 -14.82 8.47 -25.84
N THR A 191 -14.94 8.65 -27.15
CA THR A 191 -15.84 9.61 -27.79
C THR A 191 -16.39 9.08 -29.11
N TRP A 192 -17.57 9.56 -29.51
CA TRP A 192 -18.16 9.31 -30.83
C TRP A 192 -17.72 10.36 -31.87
N ARG A 193 -16.98 11.39 -31.46
CA ARG A 193 -16.35 12.32 -32.39
C ARG A 193 -15.22 11.62 -33.14
N LYS A 194 -15.19 11.78 -34.47
CA LYS A 194 -14.17 11.20 -35.36
C LYS A 194 -13.03 12.17 -35.67
N ASP A 195 -13.20 13.44 -35.33
CA ASP A 195 -12.30 14.54 -35.67
C ASP A 195 -11.35 14.94 -34.52
N VAL A 196 -11.31 14.14 -33.45
CA VAL A 196 -10.46 14.40 -32.28
C VAL A 196 -9.03 13.92 -32.56
N LYS A 197 -8.11 14.87 -32.59
CA LYS A 197 -6.68 14.59 -32.74
C LYS A 197 -6.03 14.29 -31.39
N ILE A 198 -4.98 13.47 -31.42
CA ILE A 198 -4.23 13.05 -30.23
C ILE A 198 -3.61 14.26 -29.53
N GLU A 199 -3.01 15.16 -30.32
CA GLU A 199 -2.30 16.35 -29.83
C GLU A 199 -3.25 17.35 -29.14
N ASP A 200 -4.53 17.36 -29.54
CA ASP A 200 -5.55 18.20 -28.91
C ASP A 200 -5.88 17.70 -27.50
N ILE A 201 -5.94 16.37 -27.31
CA ILE A 201 -6.13 15.74 -25.99
C ILE A 201 -4.94 16.07 -25.09
N GLU A 202 -3.72 15.89 -25.60
CA GLU A 202 -2.49 16.19 -24.87
C GLU A 202 -2.46 17.65 -24.42
N ARG A 203 -2.73 18.58 -25.34
CA ARG A 203 -2.75 20.02 -25.05
C ARG A 203 -3.82 20.37 -24.01
N ALA A 204 -5.03 19.83 -24.13
CA ALA A 204 -6.13 20.11 -23.22
C ALA A 204 -5.86 19.64 -21.78
N ILE A 205 -5.21 18.49 -21.61
CA ILE A 205 -4.86 17.96 -20.30
C ILE A 205 -3.65 18.70 -19.71
N ASN A 206 -2.58 18.90 -20.49
CA ASN A 206 -1.38 19.61 -20.03
C ASN A 206 -1.67 21.07 -19.63
N ALA A 207 -2.61 21.73 -20.30
CA ALA A 207 -3.02 23.09 -19.95
C ALA A 207 -3.76 23.21 -18.61
N ALA A 208 -4.29 22.12 -18.06
CA ALA A 208 -5.17 22.18 -16.89
C ALA A 208 -4.43 22.18 -15.54
N ALA A 209 -3.23 21.62 -15.47
CA ALA A 209 -2.35 21.76 -14.30
C ALA A 209 -0.86 21.73 -14.70
N PRO A 210 -0.36 22.79 -15.36
CA PRO A 210 1.05 22.88 -15.74
C PRO A 210 1.97 22.68 -14.54
N GLY A 211 3.01 21.86 -14.69
CA GLY A 211 4.00 21.59 -13.64
C GLY A 211 3.62 20.53 -12.62
N ASN A 212 2.31 20.27 -12.44
CA ASN A 212 1.79 19.32 -11.45
C ASN A 212 1.22 18.06 -12.09
N LEU A 213 0.82 18.13 -13.35
CA LEU A 213 0.32 17.03 -14.15
C LEU A 213 0.87 17.17 -15.58
N ARG A 214 1.28 16.03 -16.15
CA ARG A 214 1.82 15.94 -17.50
C ARG A 214 1.29 14.69 -18.20
N VAL A 215 0.84 14.85 -19.42
CA VAL A 215 0.58 13.74 -20.34
C VAL A 215 1.92 13.24 -20.88
N ILE A 216 2.15 11.93 -20.73
CA ILE A 216 3.34 11.25 -21.27
C ILE A 216 3.08 10.83 -22.72
N THR A 217 1.92 10.21 -22.97
CA THR A 217 1.51 9.83 -24.33
C THR A 217 0.00 9.62 -24.39
N VAL A 218 -0.58 9.83 -25.58
CA VAL A 218 -1.95 9.46 -25.93
C VAL A 218 -1.89 8.55 -27.16
N SER A 219 -2.62 7.44 -27.12
CA SER A 219 -2.74 6.54 -28.27
C SER A 219 -4.18 6.05 -28.44
N GLN A 220 -4.56 5.72 -29.68
CA GLN A 220 -5.82 5.04 -29.95
C GLN A 220 -5.69 3.56 -29.61
N VAL A 221 -6.74 2.99 -29.02
CA VAL A 221 -6.77 1.58 -28.61
C VAL A 221 -8.12 0.96 -28.96
N SER A 222 -8.15 -0.36 -29.02
CA SER A 222 -9.39 -1.12 -29.19
C SER A 222 -10.47 -0.71 -28.18
N ARG A 223 -11.73 -0.76 -28.63
CA ARG A 223 -12.92 -0.56 -27.79
C ARG A 223 -12.97 -1.49 -26.58
N ALA A 224 -12.32 -2.65 -26.66
CA ALA A 224 -12.25 -3.66 -25.60
C ALA A 224 -11.27 -3.30 -24.47
N PHE A 225 -10.34 -2.37 -24.72
CA PHE A 225 -9.33 -1.99 -23.73
C PHE A 225 -9.99 -1.34 -22.49
N HIS A 226 -9.69 -1.89 -21.32
CA HIS A 226 -10.04 -1.29 -20.04
C HIS A 226 -8.80 -1.21 -19.15
N PRO A 227 -8.36 -0.01 -18.71
CA PRO A 227 -7.06 0.15 -18.07
C PRO A 227 -6.93 -0.61 -16.75
N ASN A 228 -8.04 -0.81 -16.01
CA ASN A 228 -8.05 -1.62 -14.80
C ASN A 228 -8.11 -3.14 -15.05
N PHE A 229 -9.10 -3.60 -15.84
CA PHE A 229 -9.39 -5.02 -15.99
C PHE A 229 -8.44 -5.75 -16.93
N CYS A 230 -7.83 -5.05 -17.88
CA CYS A 230 -6.79 -5.62 -18.75
C CYS A 230 -5.41 -5.64 -18.07
N ALA A 231 -5.22 -4.89 -16.98
CA ALA A 231 -3.91 -4.79 -16.34
C ALA A 231 -3.57 -6.07 -15.57
N LYS A 232 -2.40 -6.63 -15.86
CA LYS A 232 -1.87 -7.87 -15.29
C LYS A 232 -1.05 -7.61 -14.02
N TRP A 233 -0.34 -6.49 -13.93
CA TRP A 233 0.46 -6.12 -12.77
C TRP A 233 0.57 -4.60 -12.60
N ARG A 234 0.85 -4.15 -11.38
CA ARG A 234 1.13 -2.75 -11.03
C ARG A 234 2.41 -2.69 -10.22
N ARG A 235 3.21 -1.65 -10.41
CA ARG A 235 4.42 -1.40 -9.63
C ARG A 235 4.26 -0.13 -8.81
N TYR A 236 4.74 -0.21 -7.58
CA TYR A 236 4.88 0.95 -6.72
C TYR A 236 6.30 1.02 -6.19
N LEU A 237 6.75 2.26 -6.01
CA LEU A 237 7.99 2.59 -5.34
C LEU A 237 7.64 3.40 -4.09
N TYR A 238 8.22 3.04 -2.96
CA TYR A 238 8.16 3.83 -1.75
C TYR A 238 9.55 4.36 -1.41
N ILE A 239 9.74 5.68 -1.38
CA ILE A 239 11.00 6.32 -0.97
C ILE A 239 10.84 6.81 0.47
N PHE A 240 11.72 6.37 1.37
CA PHE A 240 11.68 6.69 2.80
C PHE A 240 12.97 7.41 3.21
N PRO A 241 12.93 8.68 3.67
CA PRO A 241 14.10 9.39 4.18
C PRO A 241 14.70 8.72 5.42
N LEU A 242 16.01 8.49 5.40
CA LEU A 242 16.75 7.93 6.53
C LEU A 242 17.39 9.07 7.34
N SER A 243 17.36 8.96 8.67
CA SER A 243 18.01 9.91 9.60
C SER A 243 19.37 9.35 10.05
N GLU A 244 20.22 10.21 10.64
CA GLU A 244 21.46 9.74 11.29
C GLU A 244 21.12 8.71 12.38
N GLY A 245 21.52 7.44 12.16
CA GLY A 245 21.17 6.28 12.99
C GLY A 245 20.39 5.19 12.25
N ASP A 246 19.68 5.52 11.17
CA ASP A 246 19.00 4.56 10.31
C ASP A 246 19.97 3.99 9.25
N GLY A 247 19.96 2.67 9.02
CA GLY A 247 20.80 2.03 7.99
C GLY A 247 22.28 1.85 8.34
N GLY A 248 22.64 1.82 9.62
CA GLY A 248 23.97 1.38 10.07
C GLY A 248 24.02 -0.13 10.30
N GLU A 249 25.14 -0.78 9.95
CA GLU A 249 25.46 -2.13 10.41
C GLU A 249 25.75 -2.07 11.92
N GLN A 250 24.73 -2.27 12.75
CA GLN A 250 24.97 -2.56 14.16
C GLN A 250 25.06 -4.07 14.34
N ASN A 251 26.17 -4.52 14.93
CA ASN A 251 26.34 -5.86 15.48
C ASN A 251 25.06 -6.24 16.23
N ILE A 252 24.41 -7.31 15.76
CA ILE A 252 23.36 -7.98 16.53
C ILE A 252 24.00 -8.29 17.89
N CYS A 253 23.56 -7.59 18.93
CA CYS A 253 23.79 -8.05 20.28
C CYS A 253 23.04 -9.38 20.41
N SER A 254 23.76 -10.47 20.13
CA SER A 254 23.45 -11.80 20.61
C SER A 254 23.30 -11.71 22.13
N GLY A 255 22.07 -11.59 22.61
CA GLY A 255 21.89 -11.34 24.05
C GLY A 255 20.48 -11.02 24.50
N LYS A 256 19.55 -11.94 24.23
CA LYS A 256 18.39 -12.36 25.06
C LYS A 256 17.25 -12.79 24.14
N ILE A 257 17.35 -14.04 23.70
CA ILE A 257 16.16 -14.85 23.39
C ILE A 257 15.33 -14.83 24.68
N LEU A 258 14.17 -14.18 24.63
CA LEU A 258 13.22 -14.20 25.73
C LEU A 258 12.56 -15.59 25.70
N GLU A 259 13.15 -16.54 26.43
CA GLU A 259 12.55 -17.83 26.74
C GLU A 259 11.23 -17.61 27.50
N TRP A 260 10.11 -17.63 26.78
CA TRP A 260 8.80 -17.88 27.41
C TRP A 260 8.46 -19.35 27.24
N ARG A 261 9.19 -20.22 27.94
CA ARG A 261 8.77 -21.61 28.18
C ARG A 261 9.60 -22.27 29.28
N LYS A 262 9.15 -22.12 30.53
CA LYS A 262 9.17 -23.10 31.65
C LYS A 262 9.26 -22.36 32.99
N SER A 263 8.13 -22.26 33.68
CA SER A 263 8.05 -22.33 35.14
C SER A 263 6.57 -22.34 35.54
N GLU A 264 5.92 -23.48 35.30
CA GLU A 264 4.86 -23.90 36.22
C GLU A 264 5.59 -24.55 37.41
N THR A 265 5.66 -23.82 38.53
CA THR A 265 5.91 -24.43 39.84
C THR A 265 4.62 -24.38 40.62
N THR A 266 4.09 -25.58 40.91
CA THR A 266 3.59 -26.01 42.22
C THR A 266 3.16 -24.90 43.18
N GLU A 267 1.83 -24.80 43.32
CA GLU A 267 1.01 -24.63 44.53
C GLU A 267 1.43 -23.65 45.65
N ASP A 268 0.51 -22.70 45.84
CA ASP A 268 -0.12 -22.25 47.09
C ASP A 268 0.71 -21.52 48.17
N SER A 269 0.39 -20.23 48.37
CA SER A 269 -0.64 -19.85 49.38
C SER A 269 -0.87 -18.33 49.52
N ALA A 270 -2.17 -17.99 49.54
CA ALA A 270 -2.89 -17.03 50.39
C ALA A 270 -2.63 -15.50 50.38
N GLU A 271 -3.76 -14.78 50.11
CA GLU A 271 -4.27 -13.56 50.80
C GLU A 271 -3.45 -12.25 50.71
N GLU A 272 -3.99 -11.02 50.70
CA GLU A 272 -5.29 -10.36 50.56
C GLU A 272 -4.95 -8.84 50.37
N LYS A 273 -5.83 -8.07 49.70
CA LYS A 273 -6.09 -6.60 49.80
C LYS A 273 -4.96 -5.62 50.22
N ALA A 274 -4.74 -4.58 49.42
CA ALA A 274 -5.00 -3.17 49.79
C ALA A 274 -4.47 -2.17 48.73
N GLU A 275 -5.08 -0.98 48.76
CA GLU A 275 -4.82 0.23 47.99
C GLU A 275 -3.33 0.63 47.93
N GLY A 276 -2.87 1.03 46.74
CA GLY A 276 -1.54 1.59 46.52
C GLY A 276 -1.52 2.43 45.25
N SER A 277 -1.09 3.68 45.39
CA SER A 277 -0.78 4.67 44.35
C SER A 277 0.02 4.12 43.17
N PRO A 278 -0.07 4.73 41.96
CA PRO A 278 0.73 4.32 40.81
C PRO A 278 2.20 4.71 41.02
N SER A 279 2.93 3.88 41.77
CA SER A 279 4.38 3.92 41.83
C SER A 279 4.93 3.29 40.56
N GLU A 280 5.55 4.15 39.74
CA GLU A 280 6.71 3.86 38.88
C GLU A 280 6.66 2.51 38.17
N ILE A 281 5.94 2.48 37.04
CA ILE A 281 6.24 1.52 35.99
C ILE A 281 7.65 1.85 35.50
N ASP A 282 8.56 0.94 35.81
CA ASP A 282 9.94 0.88 35.36
C ASP A 282 10.05 1.31 33.89
N SER A 283 10.82 2.37 33.64
CA SER A 283 10.94 3.09 32.37
C SER A 283 11.71 2.32 31.28
N ASP A 284 11.91 1.01 31.45
CA ASP A 284 12.81 0.19 30.61
C ASP A 284 12.09 -0.68 29.55
N MET A 285 10.77 -0.52 29.38
CA MET A 285 9.95 -1.34 28.44
C MET A 285 9.51 -0.59 27.17
N THR A 286 10.10 0.56 26.87
CA THR A 286 9.82 1.31 25.62
C THR A 286 11.10 1.49 24.82
N LYS A 287 11.48 0.46 24.04
CA LYS A 287 12.43 0.66 22.94
C LYS A 287 11.75 1.57 21.91
N LYS A 288 11.95 2.87 22.05
CA LYS A 288 11.60 3.88 21.05
C LYS A 288 12.14 3.39 19.70
N LEU A 289 11.33 3.47 18.65
CA LEU A 289 11.77 3.16 17.29
C LEU A 289 12.88 4.14 16.89
N THR A 290 14.14 3.80 17.18
CA THR A 290 15.28 4.71 17.01
C THR A 290 16.11 4.42 15.77
N SER A 291 16.12 3.17 15.30
CA SER A 291 16.92 2.75 14.15
C SER A 291 16.49 1.38 13.62
N PHE A 292 16.62 1.15 12.32
CA PHE A 292 16.49 -0.16 11.68
C PHE A 292 17.52 -0.32 10.55
N SER A 293 17.79 -1.56 10.15
CA SER A 293 18.64 -1.87 8.99
C SER A 293 17.78 -2.06 7.73
N VAL A 294 18.18 -1.45 6.62
CA VAL A 294 17.51 -1.63 5.32
C VAL A 294 17.65 -3.06 4.81
N THR A 295 18.80 -3.70 5.05
CA THR A 295 19.00 -5.14 4.77
C THR A 295 17.97 -5.99 5.51
N ARG A 296 17.64 -5.64 6.76
CA ARG A 296 16.61 -6.34 7.53
C ARG A 296 15.22 -6.16 6.91
N VAL A 297 14.89 -4.94 6.48
CA VAL A 297 13.62 -4.67 5.78
C VAL A 297 13.52 -5.50 4.50
N ASP A 298 14.59 -5.54 3.71
CA ASP A 298 14.65 -6.32 2.47
C ASP A 298 14.49 -7.84 2.71
N GLN A 299 15.15 -8.38 3.74
CA GLN A 299 14.98 -9.78 4.16
C GLN A 299 13.53 -10.12 4.46
N LEU A 300 12.83 -9.28 5.24
CA LEU A 300 11.41 -9.50 5.56
C LEU A 300 10.52 -9.42 4.31
N LEU A 301 10.78 -8.48 3.39
CA LEU A 301 10.01 -8.32 2.16
C LEU A 301 10.18 -9.49 1.19
N ARG A 302 11.39 -10.05 1.07
CA ARG A 302 11.69 -11.21 0.21
C ARG A 302 10.75 -12.39 0.45
N HIS A 303 10.33 -12.62 1.70
CA HIS A 303 9.42 -13.71 2.05
C HIS A 303 8.01 -13.58 1.45
N LEU A 304 7.63 -12.40 0.95
CA LEU A 304 6.33 -12.15 0.33
C LEU A 304 6.29 -12.54 -1.15
N GLU A 305 7.44 -12.69 -1.81
CA GLU A 305 7.47 -13.00 -3.23
C GLU A 305 6.89 -14.37 -3.56
N GLY A 306 6.08 -14.42 -4.61
CA GLY A 306 5.35 -15.61 -5.01
C GLY A 306 4.22 -16.00 -4.03
N LYS A 307 3.88 -15.14 -3.05
CA LYS A 307 2.83 -15.40 -2.07
C LYS A 307 1.54 -14.65 -2.41
N LEU A 308 0.43 -15.25 -1.98
CA LEU A 308 -0.89 -14.64 -1.96
C LEU A 308 -1.10 -13.95 -0.61
N LEU A 309 -1.17 -12.63 -0.62
CA LEU A 309 -1.46 -11.86 0.57
C LEU A 309 -2.96 -11.64 0.70
N SER A 310 -3.53 -12.13 1.80
CA SER A 310 -4.91 -11.86 2.17
C SER A 310 -5.08 -10.39 2.54
N TYR A 311 -6.04 -9.72 1.92
CA TYR A 311 -6.26 -8.29 2.18
C TYR A 311 -6.85 -7.98 3.55
N ARG A 312 -7.30 -8.98 4.33
CA ARG A 312 -7.96 -8.73 5.62
C ARG A 312 -7.10 -7.85 6.54
N MET A 313 -5.79 -8.06 6.53
CA MET A 313 -4.84 -7.45 7.48
C MET A 313 -4.16 -6.19 6.96
N PHE A 314 -3.87 -6.13 5.66
CA PHE A 314 -3.13 -5.00 5.07
C PHE A 314 -4.04 -3.93 4.44
N ALA A 315 -5.30 -4.22 4.11
CA ALA A 315 -6.22 -3.22 3.57
C ALA A 315 -6.96 -2.43 4.66
N ARG A 316 -7.14 -1.13 4.43
CA ARG A 316 -7.90 -0.21 5.31
C ARG A 316 -8.99 0.50 4.51
N ASP A 317 -10.07 0.85 5.19
CA ASP A 317 -11.21 1.61 4.64
C ASP A 317 -11.90 0.98 3.42
N THR A 318 -11.55 -0.25 3.04
CA THR A 318 -12.37 -1.12 2.19
C THR A 318 -13.46 -1.72 3.06
N LYS A 319 -14.72 -1.33 2.80
CA LYS A 319 -15.86 -2.09 3.31
C LYS A 319 -15.65 -3.54 2.89
N ALA A 320 -15.73 -4.49 3.83
CA ALA A 320 -15.86 -5.90 3.47
C ALA A 320 -16.99 -5.95 2.45
N SER A 321 -16.69 -6.36 1.23
CA SER A 321 -17.66 -6.25 0.16
C SER A 321 -18.92 -7.00 0.58
N ARG A 322 -20.11 -6.49 0.23
CA ARG A 322 -21.36 -7.24 0.35
C ARG A 322 -21.40 -8.47 -0.56
N ASN A 323 -20.36 -8.71 -1.36
CA ASN A 323 -20.27 -9.87 -2.24
C ASN A 323 -19.91 -11.09 -1.41
N ILE A 324 -20.82 -12.06 -1.43
CA ILE A 324 -20.60 -13.44 -1.00
C ILE A 324 -19.49 -14.00 -1.90
N GLY A 325 -18.31 -14.25 -1.34
CA GLY A 325 -17.16 -14.77 -2.09
C GLY A 325 -15.88 -14.80 -1.25
N PRO A 326 -14.84 -15.54 -1.72
CA PRO A 326 -13.55 -15.59 -1.04
C PRO A 326 -12.95 -14.18 -0.92
N PRO A 327 -12.11 -13.92 0.11
CA PRO A 327 -11.39 -12.66 0.20
C PRO A 327 -10.64 -12.44 -1.10
N THR A 328 -10.64 -11.20 -1.59
CA THR A 328 -9.75 -10.85 -2.70
C THR A 328 -8.31 -11.19 -2.25
N GLU A 329 -7.44 -11.62 -3.16
CA GLU A 329 -6.04 -11.94 -2.85
C GLU A 329 -5.07 -11.14 -3.72
N CYS A 330 -3.91 -10.80 -3.16
CA CYS A 330 -2.81 -10.10 -3.84
C CYS A 330 -1.70 -11.08 -4.13
N PHE A 331 -1.43 -11.38 -5.40
CA PHE A 331 -0.23 -12.15 -5.76
C PHE A 331 0.95 -11.19 -5.92
N VAL A 332 1.95 -11.31 -5.06
CA VAL A 332 3.15 -10.47 -5.08
C VAL A 332 4.17 -11.12 -6.00
N TYR A 333 4.50 -10.41 -7.09
CA TYR A 333 5.55 -10.84 -8.02
C TYR A 333 6.93 -10.47 -7.51
N HIS A 334 7.05 -9.26 -6.95
CA HIS A 334 8.33 -8.71 -6.52
C HIS A 334 8.18 -7.84 -5.27
N ALA A 335 9.10 -7.99 -4.32
CA ALA A 335 9.16 -7.18 -3.11
C ALA A 335 10.60 -7.08 -2.59
N ARG A 336 11.19 -5.89 -2.73
CA ARG A 336 12.59 -5.62 -2.34
C ARG A 336 12.76 -4.25 -1.72
N ALA A 337 13.81 -4.11 -0.94
CA ALA A 337 14.28 -2.82 -0.45
C ALA A 337 15.78 -2.63 -0.66
N THR A 338 16.20 -1.40 -0.92
CA THR A 338 17.61 -1.03 -1.02
C THR A 338 17.86 0.37 -0.47
N GLU A 339 19.10 0.66 -0.10
CA GLU A 339 19.54 2.01 0.19
C GLU A 339 19.86 2.76 -1.11
N ALA A 340 19.44 4.02 -1.18
CA ALA A 340 19.74 4.91 -2.29
C ALA A 340 19.97 6.32 -1.77
N ARG A 341 20.47 7.21 -2.63
CA ARG A 341 20.68 8.62 -2.31
C ARG A 341 19.90 9.48 -3.28
N LEU A 342 19.04 10.34 -2.75
CA LEU A 342 18.33 11.31 -3.57
C LEU A 342 19.29 12.43 -4.00
N PRO A 343 19.30 12.79 -5.29
CA PRO A 343 20.08 13.92 -5.77
C PRO A 343 19.55 15.21 -5.12
N CYS A 344 20.45 16.03 -4.57
CA CYS A 344 20.11 17.33 -3.99
C CYS A 344 20.44 18.45 -4.98
N SER A 345 19.51 19.40 -5.15
CA SER A 345 19.76 20.61 -5.95
C SER A 345 20.72 21.58 -5.26
N ASN A 346 20.91 21.48 -3.93
CA ASN A 346 21.77 22.36 -3.15
C ASN A 346 23.23 21.88 -3.14
N LYS A 347 24.14 22.75 -3.60
CA LYS A 347 25.59 22.50 -3.74
C LYS A 347 26.33 22.24 -2.42
N ASP A 348 25.70 22.49 -1.27
CA ASP A 348 26.35 22.40 0.05
C ASP A 348 26.33 20.99 0.64
N HIS A 349 25.55 20.05 0.08
CA HIS A 349 25.52 18.65 0.50
C HIS A 349 25.87 17.76 -0.71
N ALA A 350 27.16 17.64 -0.99
CA ALA A 350 27.68 16.85 -2.11
C ALA A 350 27.25 15.37 -2.09
N ASP A 351 26.73 14.87 -0.97
CA ASP A 351 26.48 13.44 -0.74
C ASP A 351 25.00 13.00 -0.86
N GLY A 352 24.07 13.94 -1.15
CA GLY A 352 22.63 13.66 -1.31
C GLY A 352 21.89 13.27 -0.02
N VAL A 353 20.56 13.08 -0.08
CA VAL A 353 19.79 12.60 1.09
C VAL A 353 19.77 11.07 1.07
N LYS A 354 20.25 10.43 2.14
CA LYS A 354 20.16 8.97 2.29
C LYS A 354 18.70 8.54 2.43
N THR A 355 18.30 7.55 1.66
CA THR A 355 16.93 7.03 1.63
C THR A 355 16.89 5.51 1.53
N MET A 356 15.81 4.91 2.00
CA MET A 356 15.44 3.54 1.70
C MET A 356 14.39 3.55 0.60
N CYS A 357 14.61 2.79 -0.46
CA CYS A 357 13.66 2.57 -1.54
C CYS A 357 13.06 1.17 -1.42
N ILE A 358 11.73 1.06 -1.47
CA ILE A 358 11.00 -0.21 -1.48
C ILE A 358 10.26 -0.33 -2.80
N GLU A 359 10.57 -1.36 -3.59
CA GLU A 359 9.86 -1.71 -4.81
C GLU A 359 8.88 -2.84 -4.53
N LEU A 360 7.64 -2.68 -4.98
CA LEU A 360 6.58 -3.68 -4.87
C LEU A 360 5.87 -3.85 -6.22
N VAL A 361 5.84 -5.08 -6.72
CA VAL A 361 5.06 -5.46 -7.90
C VAL A 361 4.08 -6.56 -7.55
N ALA A 362 2.83 -6.36 -7.90
CA ALA A 362 1.78 -7.35 -7.69
C ALA A 362 0.71 -7.27 -8.77
N ASN A 363 -0.15 -8.29 -8.86
CA ASN A 363 -1.25 -8.29 -9.81
C ASN A 363 -2.26 -7.17 -9.52
N ARG A 364 -2.52 -6.90 -8.23
CA ARG A 364 -3.43 -5.87 -7.77
C ARG A 364 -3.15 -5.51 -6.31
N PHE A 365 -3.31 -4.24 -5.94
CA PHE A 365 -3.24 -3.78 -4.56
C PHE A 365 -4.58 -3.19 -4.12
N LEU A 366 -4.97 -3.42 -2.86
CA LEU A 366 -6.12 -2.72 -2.27
C LEU A 366 -5.72 -1.38 -1.64
N ARG A 367 -6.74 -0.58 -1.34
CA ARG A 367 -6.60 0.75 -0.74
C ARG A 367 -5.72 0.70 0.52
N ARG A 368 -4.72 1.59 0.57
CA ARG A 368 -3.71 1.74 1.63
C ARG A 368 -2.83 0.50 1.89
N MET A 369 -2.96 -0.59 1.14
CA MET A 369 -2.25 -1.84 1.41
C MET A 369 -0.74 -1.66 1.49
N ILE A 370 -0.18 -0.98 0.49
CA ILE A 370 1.27 -0.75 0.39
C ILE A 370 1.77 0.07 1.58
N ARG A 371 1.06 1.15 1.93
CA ARG A 371 1.44 2.03 3.06
C ARG A 371 1.41 1.29 4.39
N VAL A 372 0.45 0.39 4.59
CA VAL A 372 0.39 -0.47 5.78
C VAL A 372 1.54 -1.48 5.78
N LEU A 373 1.83 -2.09 4.62
CA LEU A 373 2.94 -3.03 4.49
C LEU A 373 4.28 -2.37 4.81
N VAL A 374 4.56 -1.22 4.20
CA VAL A 374 5.78 -0.42 4.44
C VAL A 374 5.95 -0.06 5.92
N ALA A 375 4.90 0.47 6.55
CA ALA A 375 4.98 0.81 7.97
C ALA A 375 5.19 -0.42 8.86
N THR A 376 4.54 -1.53 8.51
CA THR A 376 4.64 -2.79 9.28
C THR A 376 6.03 -3.38 9.16
N VAL A 377 6.60 -3.46 7.95
CA VAL A 377 7.94 -4.05 7.79
C VAL A 377 9.02 -3.22 8.49
N VAL A 378 8.93 -1.89 8.46
CA VAL A 378 9.88 -1.04 9.20
C VAL A 378 9.73 -1.25 10.71
N ARG A 379 8.49 -1.37 11.23
CA ARG A 379 8.25 -1.66 12.64
C ARG A 379 8.85 -3.01 13.05
N GLU A 380 8.61 -4.07 12.27
CA GLU A 380 9.12 -5.41 12.55
C GLU A 380 10.64 -5.50 12.41
N ALA A 381 11.22 -4.80 11.44
CA ALA A 381 12.67 -4.71 11.28
C ALA A 381 13.33 -4.03 12.49
N ALA A 382 12.74 -2.95 12.99
CA ALA A 382 13.21 -2.26 14.21
C ALA A 382 13.02 -3.10 15.48
N ALA A 383 11.97 -3.92 15.53
CA ALA A 383 11.69 -4.82 16.65
C ALA A 383 12.61 -6.06 16.67
N GLY A 384 13.31 -6.36 15.58
CA GLY A 384 14.10 -7.58 15.45
C GLY A 384 13.25 -8.85 15.40
N SER A 385 12.03 -8.74 14.86
CA SER A 385 11.10 -9.86 14.69
C SER A 385 11.67 -10.92 13.76
N GLU A 386 11.12 -12.13 13.83
CA GLU A 386 11.49 -13.27 12.98
C GLU A 386 11.20 -13.06 11.47
N ASP A 387 11.84 -13.85 10.61
CA ASP A 387 11.85 -13.68 9.15
C ASP A 387 10.47 -13.86 8.50
N ASP A 388 9.66 -14.78 9.03
CA ASP A 388 8.33 -15.12 8.52
C ASP A 388 7.20 -14.29 9.16
N ILE A 389 7.54 -13.28 9.96
CA ILE A 389 6.57 -12.46 10.71
C ILE A 389 5.50 -11.85 9.80
N LEU A 390 5.88 -11.38 8.60
CA LEU A 390 4.92 -10.77 7.67
C LEU A 390 3.90 -11.78 7.15
N LEU A 391 4.30 -13.05 6.98
CA LEU A 391 3.40 -14.14 6.59
C LEU A 391 2.49 -14.52 7.76
N LYS A 392 3.02 -14.65 8.97
CA LYS A 392 2.21 -14.87 10.19
C LYS A 392 1.16 -13.76 10.38
N LEU A 393 1.53 -12.51 10.08
CA LEU A 393 0.60 -11.38 10.11
C LEU A 393 -0.50 -11.45 9.05
N THR A 394 -0.35 -12.20 7.96
CA THR A 394 -1.44 -12.42 6.99
C THR A 394 -2.55 -13.32 7.55
N GLU A 395 -2.21 -14.21 8.47
CA GLU A 395 -3.13 -15.15 9.13
C GLU A 395 -3.82 -14.54 10.36
N ALA A 396 -3.32 -13.40 10.84
CA ALA A 396 -3.89 -12.69 11.98
C ALA A 396 -5.37 -12.31 11.74
N THR A 397 -6.14 -12.30 12.83
CA THR A 397 -7.57 -11.95 12.78
C THR A 397 -7.84 -10.47 13.09
N CYS A 398 -6.85 -9.77 13.66
CA CYS A 398 -7.00 -8.39 14.12
C CYS A 398 -6.13 -7.42 13.33
N ARG A 399 -6.76 -6.41 12.70
CA ARG A 399 -6.04 -5.32 12.01
C ARG A 399 -5.15 -4.48 12.94
N ARG A 400 -5.22 -4.67 14.26
CA ARG A 400 -4.31 -4.05 15.23
C ARG A 400 -2.91 -4.66 15.19
N ALA A 401 -2.79 -5.86 14.60
CA ALA A 401 -1.52 -6.54 14.42
C ALA A 401 -0.59 -5.81 13.43
N THR A 402 -1.12 -5.03 12.48
CA THR A 402 -0.32 -4.23 11.53
C THR A 402 -0.17 -2.77 11.96
N ALA A 403 0.89 -2.12 11.48
CA ALA A 403 1.14 -0.71 11.72
C ALA A 403 0.08 0.19 11.05
N PRO A 404 -0.10 1.44 11.51
CA PRO A 404 -0.87 2.44 10.76
C PRO A 404 -0.22 2.71 9.40
N PRO A 405 -0.98 3.17 8.38
CA PRO A 405 -0.42 3.43 7.06
C PRO A 405 0.70 4.49 7.11
N ALA A 406 1.84 4.18 6.50
CA ALA A 406 2.96 5.11 6.27
C ALA A 406 2.49 6.39 5.54
N PRO A 407 3.21 7.53 5.59
CA PRO A 407 2.89 8.73 4.84
C PRO A 407 2.64 8.48 3.33
N PRO A 408 1.71 9.20 2.69
CA PRO A 408 1.50 9.06 1.25
C PRO A 408 2.63 9.70 0.42
N ASP A 409 3.34 10.67 0.99
CA ASP A 409 4.38 11.49 0.33
C ASP A 409 5.50 10.64 -0.26
N GLY A 410 5.86 9.55 0.41
CA GLY A 410 6.86 8.60 -0.08
C GLY A 410 6.36 7.60 -1.11
N LEU A 411 5.04 7.48 -1.33
CA LEU A 411 4.48 6.45 -2.21
C LEU A 411 4.28 6.99 -3.62
N CYS A 412 4.74 6.21 -4.59
CA CYS A 412 4.59 6.47 -6.01
C CYS A 412 4.00 5.27 -6.76
N PHE A 413 2.92 5.49 -7.51
CA PHE A 413 2.46 4.56 -8.55
C PHE A 413 3.40 4.72 -9.75
N VAL A 414 4.25 3.74 -10.02
CA VAL A 414 5.25 3.86 -11.07
C VAL A 414 4.62 3.58 -12.42
N ASP A 415 4.12 2.36 -12.61
CA ASP A 415 3.57 1.90 -13.89
C ASP A 415 2.60 0.71 -13.70
N VAL A 416 2.02 0.30 -14.83
CA VAL A 416 1.10 -0.82 -14.95
C VAL A 416 1.37 -1.55 -16.25
N GLY A 417 1.44 -2.89 -16.18
CA GLY A 417 1.63 -3.73 -17.35
C GLY A 417 0.36 -4.44 -17.81
N TYR A 418 0.30 -4.65 -19.12
CA TYR A 418 -0.77 -5.36 -19.81
C TYR A 418 -0.28 -6.68 -20.43
N SER A 419 1.03 -6.91 -20.45
CA SER A 419 1.72 -8.18 -20.72
C SER A 419 2.02 -8.92 -19.42
N ASP A 420 2.45 -10.18 -19.54
CA ASP A 420 2.91 -10.95 -18.38
C ASP A 420 4.10 -10.24 -17.72
N PHE A 421 4.23 -10.43 -16.41
CA PHE A 421 5.27 -9.75 -15.65
C PHE A 421 6.64 -10.37 -15.92
N ASP A 422 7.59 -9.55 -16.36
CA ASP A 422 9.00 -9.92 -16.53
C ASP A 422 9.82 -9.42 -15.32
N PRO A 423 10.42 -10.30 -14.51
CA PRO A 423 11.25 -9.89 -13.38
C PRO A 423 12.48 -9.05 -13.76
N GLN A 424 12.93 -9.08 -15.03
CA GLN A 424 14.12 -8.33 -15.47
C GLN A 424 13.91 -6.81 -15.46
N ILE A 425 12.65 -6.34 -15.44
CA ILE A 425 12.35 -4.91 -15.45
C ILE A 425 12.37 -4.28 -14.04
N CYS A 426 12.62 -5.06 -12.99
CA CYS A 426 12.69 -4.54 -11.61
C CYS A 426 13.85 -3.56 -11.43
N PHE A 427 13.63 -2.52 -10.64
CA PHE A 427 14.68 -1.55 -10.29
C PHE A 427 15.63 -2.10 -9.23
N ILE A 428 15.10 -2.92 -8.31
CA ILE A 428 15.85 -3.52 -7.22
C ILE A 428 15.92 -5.04 -7.46
N PRO A 429 17.07 -5.61 -7.87
CA PRO A 429 17.17 -7.03 -8.22
C PRO A 429 17.05 -8.00 -7.03
#